data_AF-A0A6A6YGA4-F1
#
_entry.id   AF-A0A6A6YGA4-F1
#
_cell.length_a   1.000
_cell.length_b   1.000
_cell.length_c   1.000
_cell.angle_alpha   90.00
_cell.angle_beta   90.00
_cell.angle_gamma   90.00
#
_symmetry.space_group_name_H-M   'P 1'
#
loop_
_entity.id
_entity.type
_entity.pdbx_description
1 polymer ?
#
loop_
_entity_poly.entity_id
_entity_poly.type
_entity_poly.pdbx_seq_one_letter_code
_entity_poly.pdbx_strand_id
1 'polypeptide(L)' 'MNAAGYSEEEQKINQTTEDVSHSAQGHKANISNPNTSEKSKKHSKEELEKLGGEAAFYGKQGLGE' A
#
# COMPACT_ATOMS: atom_id res chain seq x y z
N MET A 1 -5.32 22.81 12.58
CA MET A 1 -6.19 23.18 11.42
C MET A 1 -5.38 24.01 10.44
N ASN A 2 -5.04 23.43 9.29
CA ASN A 2 -4.42 24.18 8.19
C ASN A 2 -5.49 24.95 7.40
N ALA A 3 -5.07 25.97 6.62
CA ALA A 3 -5.95 26.91 5.91
C ALA A 3 -7.00 26.30 4.95
N ALA A 4 -6.94 24.98 4.71
CA ALA A 4 -7.92 24.23 3.92
C ALA A 4 -9.00 23.52 4.77
N GLY A 5 -9.04 23.70 6.09
CA GLY A 5 -10.11 23.15 6.93
C GLY A 5 -10.04 21.65 7.20
N TYR A 6 -8.93 20.99 6.84
CA TYR A 6 -8.69 19.60 7.22
C TYR A 6 -7.94 19.53 8.55
N SER A 7 -8.48 18.73 9.48
CA SER A 7 -7.77 18.34 10.70
C SER A 7 -6.61 17.42 10.34
N GLU A 8 -5.45 17.63 10.97
CA GLU A 8 -4.21 16.87 10.70
C GLU A 8 -4.38 15.37 11.04
N GLU A 9 -5.40 15.03 11.80
CA GLU A 9 -5.78 13.66 12.18
C GLU A 9 -6.67 12.92 11.18
N GLU A 10 -7.41 13.61 10.30
CA GLU A 10 -8.31 12.96 9.32
C GLU A 10 -7.55 12.34 8.14
N GLN A 11 -6.26 12.66 7.99
CA GLN A 11 -5.39 12.00 7.01
C GLN A 11 -4.89 10.63 7.47
N LYS A 12 -5.22 10.20 8.69
CA LYS A 12 -4.89 8.87 9.20
C LYS A 12 -6.04 7.89 8.94
N ILE A 13 -5.86 7.10 7.88
CA ILE A 13 -6.12 5.65 7.83
C ILE A 13 -7.56 5.16 8.00
N ASN A 14 -8.42 5.42 7.01
CA ASN A 14 -9.38 4.40 6.58
C ASN A 14 -8.74 3.53 5.48
N GLN A 15 -7.60 2.88 5.78
CA GLN A 15 -7.04 1.86 4.87
C GLN A 15 -7.87 0.59 5.00
N THR A 16 -8.88 0.46 4.14
CA THR A 16 -9.62 -0.80 4.00
C THR A 16 -8.68 -1.90 3.52
N THR A 17 -9.01 -3.17 3.77
CA THR A 17 -8.25 -4.31 3.25
C THR A 17 -8.07 -4.24 1.73
N GLU A 18 -9.03 -3.64 1.02
CA GLU A 18 -8.97 -3.40 -0.42
C GLU A 18 -7.96 -2.32 -0.78
N ASP A 19 -7.89 -1.21 -0.04
CA ASP A 19 -6.87 -0.17 -0.22
C ASP A 19 -5.44 -0.72 -0.03
N VAL A 20 -5.26 -1.51 1.02
CA VAL A 20 -3.98 -2.19 1.31
C VAL A 20 -3.61 -3.14 0.17
N SER A 21 -4.59 -3.91 -0.35
CA SER A 21 -4.37 -4.83 -1.47
C SER A 21 -3.97 -4.10 -2.77
N HIS A 22 -4.65 -3.00 -3.11
CA HIS A 22 -4.32 -2.22 -4.30
C HIS A 22 -2.95 -1.55 -4.19
N SER A 23 -2.63 -1.00 -3.01
CA SER A 23 -1.32 -0.39 -2.75
C SER A 23 -0.19 -1.42 -2.87
N ALA A 24 -0.37 -2.61 -2.29
CA ALA A 24 0.58 -3.71 -2.40
C ALA A 24 0.78 -4.15 -3.87
N GLN A 25 -0.30 -4.22 -4.66
CA GLN A 25 -0.23 -4.51 -6.09
C GLN A 25 0.58 -3.46 -6.86
N GLY A 26 0.34 -2.18 -6.58
CA GLY A 26 1.07 -1.07 -7.19
C GLY A 26 2.57 -1.11 -6.90
N HIS A 27 2.95 -1.35 -5.64
CA HIS A 27 4.35 -1.51 -5.27
C HIS A 27 5.01 -2.72 -5.96
N LYS A 28 4.30 -3.85 -6.07
CA LYS A 28 4.79 -5.04 -6.79
C LYS A 28 5.01 -4.75 -8.27
N ALA A 29 4.07 -4.05 -8.93
CA ALA A 29 4.23 -3.63 -10.31
C ALA A 29 5.43 -2.69 -10.50
N ASN A 30 5.63 -1.75 -9.57
CA ASN A 30 6.77 -0.84 -9.60
C ASN A 30 8.12 -1.57 -9.45
N ILE A 31 8.18 -2.62 -8.63
CA ILE A 31 9.38 -3.45 -8.47
C ILE A 31 9.71 -4.20 -9.76
N SER A 32 8.69 -4.76 -10.44
CA SER A 32 8.85 -5.51 -11.68
C SER A 32 9.09 -4.65 -12.91
N ASN A 33 8.78 -3.36 -12.87
CA ASN A 33 8.97 -2.47 -14.01
C ASN A 33 10.48 -2.26 -14.32
N PRO A 34 10.98 -2.67 -15.49
CA PRO A 34 12.38 -2.49 -15.86
C PRO A 34 12.78 -1.01 -15.98
N ASN A 35 11.81 -0.12 -16.25
CA ASN A 35 12.03 1.33 -16.39
C ASN A 35 12.05 2.07 -15.04
N THR A 36 11.75 1.39 -13.93
CA THR A 36 11.80 2.00 -12.61
C THR A 36 13.23 1.97 -12.06
N SER A 37 13.67 3.11 -11.50
CA SER A 37 14.94 3.26 -10.78
C SER A 37 15.09 2.28 -9.61
N GLU A 38 16.31 1.82 -9.35
CA GLU A 38 16.63 0.94 -8.22
C GLU A 38 16.22 1.51 -6.87
N LYS A 39 16.37 2.83 -6.67
CA LYS A 39 15.95 3.51 -5.44
C LYS A 39 14.44 3.40 -5.23
N SER A 40 13.66 3.61 -6.29
CA SER A 40 12.20 3.49 -6.25
C SER A 40 11.75 2.05 -6.02
N LYS A 41 12.45 1.07 -6.62
CA LYS A 41 12.19 -0.35 -6.37
C LYS A 41 12.48 -0.73 -4.92
N LYS A 42 13.59 -0.26 -4.36
CA LYS A 42 13.93 -0.49 -2.95
C LYS A 42 12.87 0.07 -2.02
N HIS A 43 12.49 1.33 -2.21
CA HIS A 43 11.42 1.94 -1.43
C HIS A 43 10.10 1.17 -1.53
N SER A 44 9.72 0.73 -2.74
CA SER A 44 8.50 -0.07 -2.92
C SER A 44 8.56 -1.43 -2.22
N LYS A 45 9.74 -2.04 -2.08
CA LYS A 45 9.90 -3.26 -1.28
C LYS A 45 9.65 -2.97 0.19
N GLU A 46 10.26 -1.90 0.72
CA GLU A 46 10.09 -1.50 2.13
C GLU A 46 8.63 -1.17 2.46
N GLU A 47 7.92 -0.48 1.57
CA GLU A 47 6.49 -0.19 1.75
C GLU A 47 5.63 -1.47 1.64
N LEU A 48 5.94 -2.36 0.70
CA LEU A 48 5.25 -3.65 0.58
C LEU A 48 5.39 -4.49 1.86
N GLU A 49 6.57 -4.49 2.48
CA GLU A 49 6.80 -5.15 3.77
C GLU A 49 5.97 -4.54 4.91
N LYS A 50 5.86 -3.21 4.97
CA LYS A 50 5.03 -2.49 5.95
C LYS A 50 3.54 -2.79 5.79
N LEU A 51 3.08 -3.02 4.57
CA LEU A 51 1.69 -3.38 4.25
C LEU A 51 1.33 -4.83 4.61
N GLY A 52 2.28 -5.63 5.09
CA GLY A 52 2.09 -7.05 5.41
C GLY A 52 2.69 -8.02 4.38
N GLY A 53 3.53 -7.52 3.47
CA GLY A 53 4.20 -8.33 2.45
C GLY A 53 3.22 -9.01 1.50
N GLU A 54 3.50 -10.25 1.09
CA GLU A 54 2.56 -11.04 0.29
C GLU A 54 1.30 -11.48 1.07
N ALA A 55 1.31 -11.42 2.41
CA ALA A 55 0.16 -11.75 3.23
C ALA A 55 -0.94 -10.67 3.18
N ALA A 56 -0.59 -9.44 2.78
CA ALA A 56 -1.54 -8.34 2.56
C ALA A 56 -2.66 -8.67 1.56
N PHE A 57 -2.42 -9.65 0.67
CA PHE A 57 -3.38 -10.13 -0.32
C PHE A 57 -4.34 -11.20 0.19
N TYR A 58 -3.99 -11.91 1.28
CA TYR A 58 -4.73 -13.10 1.73
C TYR A 58 -6.02 -12.78 2.49
N GLY A 59 -6.29 -11.51 2.82
CA GLY A 59 -7.54 -11.09 3.46
C GLY A 59 -8.81 -11.33 2.64
N LYS A 60 -8.70 -11.58 1.31
CA LYS A 60 -9.85 -11.93 0.45
C LYS A 60 -10.03 -13.44 0.18
N GLN A 61 -9.09 -14.30 0.53
CA GLN A 61 -9.18 -15.75 0.21
C GLN A 61 -9.62 -16.64 1.38
N GLY A 62 -9.94 -16.07 2.55
CA GLY A 62 -10.22 -16.83 3.79
C GLY A 62 -11.63 -16.76 4.37
N LEU A 63 -12.61 -16.14 3.70
CA LEU A 63 -14.01 -16.16 4.14
C LEU A 63 -14.92 -16.35 2.91
N GLY A 64 -14.78 -17.51 2.29
CA GLY A 64 -15.88 -18.12 1.58
C GLY A 64 -16.46 -19.17 2.51
N GLU A 65 -17.57 -18.82 3.17
CA GLU A 65 -18.76 -19.64 3.49
C GLU A 65 -19.76 -18.80 4.29
#